data_AF-A0A060VVC0-F1
#
_entry.id   AF-A0A060VVC0-F1
#
_cell.length_a   1.000
_cell.length_b   1.000
_cell.length_c   1.000
_cell.angle_alpha   90.00
_cell.angle_beta   90.00
_cell.angle_gamma   90.00
#
_symmetry.space_group_name_H-M   'P 1'
#
loop_
_entity.id
_entity.type
_entity.pdbx_description
1 polymer ?
#
loop_
_entity_poly.entity_id
_entity_poly.type
_entity_poly.pdbx_seq_one_letter_code
_entity_poly.pdbx_strand_id
1 'polypeptide(L)'
;MVSTLLGCSRHWGTIRTASEHSIKPPTARDLWDLLKVTYSIPGGNRPCLENDTIGHRYNWLAEVQDGECPPLTVAMVLEFATGATVVTPLGFEDTPTIEFLHTARGRLARQQNKKYLEANTCAVTLRLPLHSPYNAFREFMTSGIVNSPDFGVA
;
A
#
# COMPACT_ATOMS: atom_id res chain seq x y z
N MET A 1 -3.76 53.32 15.76
CA MET A 1 -5.10 52.77 15.45
C MET A 1 -5.10 52.47 13.95
N VAL A 2 -5.03 51.18 13.56
CA VAL A 2 -6.13 50.37 12.97
C VAL A 2 -6.94 51.18 11.94
N SER A 3 -7.19 50.75 10.70
CA SER A 3 -7.50 49.40 10.22
C SER A 3 -7.55 49.45 8.68
N THR A 4 -6.89 48.50 8.01
CA THR A 4 -7.49 47.47 7.14
C THR A 4 -7.62 47.83 5.66
N LEU A 5 -6.76 47.18 4.87
CA LEU A 5 -6.99 46.86 3.47
C LEU A 5 -6.84 45.34 3.28
N LEU A 6 -7.38 44.90 2.16
CA LEU A 6 -7.34 43.57 1.53
C LEU A 6 -8.40 42.57 2.02
N GLY A 7 -9.31 42.10 1.17
CA GLY A 7 -9.19 41.93 -0.28
C GLY A 7 -8.80 40.48 -0.55
N CYS A 8 -9.78 39.73 -1.01
CA CYS A 8 -9.73 38.32 -1.37
C CYS A 8 -8.60 38.04 -2.37
N SER A 9 -7.66 37.15 -2.04
CA SER A 9 -6.85 36.47 -3.05
C SER A 9 -6.60 35.03 -2.60
N ARG A 10 -7.03 34.11 -3.46
CA ARG A 10 -6.92 32.66 -3.30
C ARG A 10 -5.45 32.29 -3.31
N HIS A 11 -4.94 31.75 -2.21
CA HIS A 11 -3.60 31.17 -2.16
C HIS A 11 -3.74 29.70 -1.76
N TRP A 12 -3.69 28.82 -2.76
CA TRP A 12 -3.54 27.37 -2.57
C TRP A 12 -2.06 27.10 -2.31
N GLY A 13 -1.60 27.47 -1.13
CA GLY A 13 -0.22 27.25 -0.70
C GLY A 13 -0.19 27.27 0.81
N THR A 14 0.54 26.31 1.38
CA THR A 14 0.74 26.10 2.82
C THR A 14 -0.32 25.21 3.49
N ILE A 15 -0.34 23.93 3.10
CA ILE A 15 -0.57 22.91 4.13
C ILE A 15 0.72 22.82 4.94
N ARG A 16 0.63 23.38 6.15
CA ARG A 16 1.40 23.14 7.37
C ARG A 16 2.78 22.53 7.23
N THR A 17 3.77 23.34 7.61
CA THR A 17 4.97 22.90 8.32
C THR A 17 4.62 21.85 9.39
N ALA A 18 5.07 20.62 9.18
CA ALA A 18 5.07 19.58 10.20
C ALA A 18 6.53 19.23 10.54
N SER A 19 6.92 19.64 11.75
CA SER A 19 7.99 19.10 12.61
C SER A 19 9.28 18.59 11.94
N GLU A 20 10.41 19.23 12.29
CA GLU A 20 11.77 18.69 12.17
C GLU A 20 11.94 17.42 13.04
N HIS A 21 11.29 16.34 12.65
CA HIS A 21 11.70 14.99 13.01
C HIS A 21 12.46 14.44 11.82
N SER A 22 13.67 13.92 12.03
CA SER A 22 14.46 13.28 10.98
C SER A 22 13.58 12.24 10.28
N ILE A 23 13.14 12.56 9.07
CA ILE A 23 12.28 11.68 8.27
C ILE A 23 13.17 10.54 7.81
N LYS A 24 13.15 9.45 8.58
CA LYS A 24 13.85 8.22 8.20
C LYS A 24 13.10 7.57 7.03
N PRO A 25 13.80 7.13 5.96
CA PRO A 25 13.18 6.36 4.89
C PRO A 25 12.49 5.10 5.46
N PRO A 26 11.30 4.74 4.95
CA PRO A 26 10.60 3.55 5.43
C PRO A 26 11.41 2.30 5.09
N THR A 27 11.41 1.34 6.00
CA THR A 27 12.04 0.04 5.80
C THR A 27 11.00 -1.05 5.52
N ALA A 28 11.43 -2.15 4.90
CA ALA A 28 10.58 -3.33 4.73
C ALA A 28 9.97 -3.81 6.07
N ARG A 29 10.72 -3.67 7.16
CA ARG A 29 10.25 -4.01 8.51
C ARG A 29 9.13 -3.08 8.98
N ASP A 30 9.26 -1.78 8.73
CA ASP A 30 8.22 -0.81 9.09
C ASP A 30 6.90 -1.16 8.37
N LEU A 31 6.93 -1.44 7.07
CA LEU A 31 5.74 -1.85 6.30
C LEU A 31 5.19 -3.20 6.74
N TRP A 32 6.05 -4.12 7.16
CA TRP A 32 5.63 -5.41 7.70
C TRP A 32 4.84 -5.23 9.00
N ASP A 33 5.34 -4.41 9.92
CA ASP A 33 4.73 -4.20 11.24
C ASP A 33 3.48 -3.31 11.18
N LEU A 34 3.45 -2.37 10.22
CA LEU A 34 2.38 -1.40 10.01
C LEU A 34 1.04 -2.05 9.61
N LEU A 35 1.07 -2.92 8.59
CA LEU A 35 -0.13 -3.47 7.97
C LEU A 35 -0.57 -4.77 8.68
N LYS A 36 -1.70 -4.73 9.38
CA LYS A 36 -2.26 -5.90 10.08
C LYS A 36 -3.04 -6.81 9.13
N VAL A 37 -2.77 -8.11 9.18
CA VAL A 37 -3.41 -9.07 8.28
C VAL A 37 -4.80 -9.46 8.78
N THR A 38 -5.80 -9.33 7.90
CA THR A 38 -7.16 -9.79 8.12
C THR A 38 -7.39 -11.09 7.34
N TYR A 39 -7.31 -12.22 8.05
CA TYR A 39 -7.53 -13.56 7.47
C TYR A 39 -9.00 -13.85 7.25
N SER A 40 -9.31 -14.69 6.25
CA SER A 40 -10.67 -15.18 6.07
C SER A 40 -11.06 -16.19 7.16
N ILE A 41 -12.38 -16.36 7.38
CA ILE A 41 -12.89 -17.34 8.34
C ILE A 41 -12.38 -18.74 7.97
N PRO A 42 -11.87 -19.52 8.94
CA PRO A 42 -11.37 -20.87 8.69
C PRO A 42 -12.37 -21.76 7.95
N GLY A 43 -11.95 -22.28 6.79
CA GLY A 43 -12.75 -23.19 5.96
C GLY A 43 -12.11 -23.44 4.60
N GLY A 44 -11.91 -24.72 4.24
CA GLY A 44 -11.22 -25.12 3.01
C GLY A 44 -9.73 -24.73 3.00
N ASN A 45 -9.15 -24.58 1.81
CA ASN A 45 -7.72 -24.28 1.60
C ASN A 45 -7.38 -22.77 1.61
N ARG A 46 -8.35 -21.90 1.94
CA ARG A 46 -8.15 -20.44 1.95
C ARG A 46 -7.06 -20.00 2.93
N PRO A 47 -7.01 -20.50 4.18
CA PRO A 47 -5.95 -20.10 5.12
C PRO A 47 -4.54 -20.48 4.64
N CYS A 48 -4.37 -21.60 3.92
CA CYS A 48 -3.07 -21.98 3.37
C CYS A 48 -2.61 -21.00 2.29
N LEU A 49 -3.49 -20.67 1.33
CA LEU A 49 -3.17 -19.72 0.26
C LEU A 49 -2.90 -18.31 0.80
N GLU A 50 -3.62 -17.90 1.84
CA GLU A 50 -3.40 -16.64 2.54
C GLU A 50 -2.03 -16.60 3.21
N ASN A 51 -1.68 -17.65 3.97
CA ASN A 51 -0.37 -17.77 4.61
C ASN A 51 0.78 -17.78 3.59
N ASP A 52 0.63 -18.53 2.49
CA ASP A 52 1.63 -18.55 1.41
C ASP A 52 1.79 -17.14 0.80
N THR A 53 0.69 -16.42 0.59
CA THR A 53 0.70 -15.05 0.07
C THR A 53 1.38 -14.08 1.03
N ILE A 54 1.18 -14.23 2.34
CA ILE A 54 1.87 -13.44 3.37
C ILE A 54 3.37 -13.76 3.40
N GLY A 55 3.75 -15.04 3.24
CA GLY A 55 5.16 -15.43 3.10
C GLY A 55 5.81 -14.83 1.85
N HIS A 56 5.13 -14.89 0.70
CA HIS A 56 5.58 -14.24 -0.52
C HIS A 56 5.74 -12.72 -0.33
N ARG A 57 4.80 -12.05 0.35
CA ARG A 57 4.92 -10.62 0.68
C ARG A 57 6.17 -10.33 1.50
N TYR A 58 6.46 -11.14 2.52
CA TYR A 58 7.63 -10.96 3.37
C TYR A 58 8.93 -11.00 2.56
N ASN A 59 9.09 -12.03 1.72
CA ASN A 59 10.26 -12.17 0.85
C ASN A 59 10.36 -11.02 -0.17
N TRP A 60 9.25 -10.66 -0.80
CA TRP A 60 9.21 -9.58 -1.78
C TRP A 60 9.56 -8.22 -1.17
N LEU A 61 9.09 -7.90 0.04
CA LEU A 61 9.47 -6.67 0.73
C LEU A 61 10.99 -6.61 1.02
N ALA A 62 11.60 -7.74 1.39
CA ALA A 62 13.05 -7.81 1.57
C ALA A 62 13.79 -7.55 0.24
N GLU A 63 13.37 -8.17 -0.85
CA GLU A 63 13.95 -7.92 -2.18
C GLU A 63 13.79 -6.47 -2.65
N VAL A 64 12.67 -5.81 -2.33
CA VAL A 64 12.46 -4.38 -2.62
C VAL A 64 13.42 -3.52 -1.79
N GLN A 65 13.62 -3.85 -0.51
CA GLN A 65 14.56 -3.16 0.37
C GLN A 65 16.01 -3.29 -0.10
N ASP A 66 16.38 -4.46 -0.61
CA ASP A 66 17.72 -4.78 -1.11
C ASP A 66 17.96 -4.26 -2.54
N GLY A 67 16.94 -3.68 -3.17
CA GLY A 67 17.03 -3.06 -4.50
C GLY A 67 16.93 -4.04 -5.67
N GLU A 68 16.44 -5.26 -5.44
CA GLU A 68 16.33 -6.31 -6.46
C GLU A 68 15.08 -6.16 -7.36
N CYS A 69 14.17 -5.24 -7.02
CA CYS A 69 12.91 -4.99 -7.73
C CYS A 69 12.84 -3.60 -8.42
N PRO A 70 13.83 -3.15 -9.22
CA PRO A 70 13.81 -1.80 -9.79
C PRO A 70 12.63 -1.59 -10.78
N PRO A 71 12.06 -0.37 -10.86
CA PRO A 71 12.40 0.85 -10.12
C PRO A 71 11.70 0.96 -8.75
N LEU A 72 11.04 -0.10 -8.28
CA LEU A 72 10.24 -0.06 -7.07
C LEU A 72 11.11 0.16 -5.83
N THR A 73 10.63 1.03 -4.93
CA THR A 73 11.24 1.26 -3.62
C THR A 73 10.25 1.00 -2.50
N VAL A 74 10.75 0.82 -1.28
CA VAL A 74 9.88 0.64 -0.09
C VAL A 74 8.95 1.85 0.12
N ALA A 75 9.43 3.06 -0.19
CA ALA A 75 8.62 4.28 -0.13
C ALA A 75 7.43 4.24 -1.11
N MET A 76 7.65 3.77 -2.34
CA MET A 76 6.56 3.61 -3.32
C MET A 76 5.53 2.57 -2.85
N VAL A 77 5.95 1.52 -2.15
CA VAL A 77 5.01 0.54 -1.58
C VAL A 77 4.18 1.17 -0.46
N LEU A 78 4.80 1.99 0.39
CA LEU A 78 4.09 2.72 1.46
C LEU A 78 3.08 3.71 0.87
N GLU A 79 3.51 4.50 -0.11
CA GLU A 79 2.70 5.50 -0.79
C GLU A 79 1.52 4.84 -1.50
N PHE A 80 1.75 3.75 -2.24
CA PHE A 80 0.67 3.00 -2.86
C PHE A 80 -0.37 2.52 -1.84
N ALA A 81 0.06 1.96 -0.70
CA ALA A 81 -0.84 1.38 0.29
C ALA A 81 -1.60 2.44 1.11
N THR A 82 -0.99 3.59 1.36
CA THR A 82 -1.44 4.54 2.39
C THR A 82 -1.68 5.96 1.88
N GLY A 83 -1.18 6.30 0.70
CA GLY A 83 -1.10 7.67 0.19
C GLY A 83 -0.04 8.54 0.89
N ALA A 84 0.76 7.97 1.80
CA ALA A 84 1.79 8.69 2.54
C ALA A 84 3.20 8.25 2.08
N THR A 85 4.09 9.21 1.93
CA THR A 85 5.51 8.97 1.59
C THR A 85 6.36 8.60 2.80
N VAL A 86 5.82 8.76 4.02
CA VAL A 86 6.50 8.53 5.30
C VAL A 86 5.53 7.95 6.32
N VAL A 87 6.03 7.10 7.22
CA VAL A 87 5.23 6.63 8.35
C VAL A 87 5.15 7.77 9.38
N THR A 88 3.95 8.27 9.65
CA THR A 88 3.74 9.34 10.63
C THR A 88 4.04 8.83 12.05
N PRO A 89 4.74 9.59 12.91
CA PRO A 89 4.98 9.20 14.31
C PRO A 89 3.70 8.98 15.12
N LEU A 90 2.61 9.63 14.71
CA LEU A 90 1.28 9.49 15.32
C LEU A 90 0.48 8.30 14.77
N GLY A 91 0.99 7.59 13.77
CA GLY A 91 0.27 6.54 13.07
C GLY A 91 -0.85 7.08 12.17
N PHE A 92 -1.68 6.16 11.68
CA PHE A 92 -2.87 6.44 10.87
C PHE A 92 -4.12 6.45 11.77
N GLU A 93 -5.13 7.24 11.40
CA GLU A 93 -6.41 7.28 12.15
C GLU A 93 -7.10 5.91 12.14
N ASP A 94 -7.13 5.27 10.96
CA ASP A 94 -7.54 3.89 10.80
C ASP A 94 -6.34 2.95 10.86
N THR A 95 -6.53 1.76 11.45
CA THR A 95 -5.49 0.74 11.48
C THR A 95 -5.20 0.26 10.06
N PRO A 96 -3.96 0.36 9.55
CA PRO A 96 -3.61 -0.14 8.23
C PRO A 96 -3.79 -1.65 8.16
N THR A 97 -4.44 -2.15 7.10
CA THR A 97 -4.77 -3.58 6.99
C THR A 97 -4.34 -4.22 5.68
N ILE A 98 -4.16 -5.54 5.72
CA ILE A 98 -4.04 -6.42 4.55
C ILE A 98 -5.30 -7.28 4.45
N GLU A 99 -5.88 -7.30 3.27
CA GLU A 99 -6.96 -8.23 2.89
C GLU A 99 -6.53 -9.07 1.68
N PHE A 100 -7.28 -10.12 1.37
CA PHE A 100 -6.97 -11.01 0.26
C PHE A 100 -8.03 -10.94 -0.84
N LEU A 101 -7.58 -10.80 -2.08
CA LEU A 101 -8.43 -10.85 -3.27
C LEU A 101 -8.70 -12.30 -3.64
N HIS A 102 -9.70 -12.89 -2.99
CA HIS A 102 -10.18 -14.22 -3.36
C HIS A 102 -10.88 -14.18 -4.72
N THR A 103 -10.53 -15.11 -5.60
CA THR A 103 -11.29 -15.34 -6.83
C THR A 103 -12.69 -15.84 -6.49
N ALA A 104 -13.69 -15.24 -7.14
CA ALA A 104 -15.08 -15.71 -7.03
C ALA A 104 -15.16 -17.16 -7.50
N ARG A 105 -15.93 -18.01 -6.80
CA ARG A 105 -16.19 -19.39 -7.24
C ARG A 105 -17.30 -19.44 -8.29
N GLY A 106 -17.31 -20.48 -9.13
CA GLY A 106 -18.40 -20.76 -10.07
C GLY A 106 -18.32 -19.97 -11.38
N ARG A 107 -19.47 -19.71 -12.03
CA ARG A 107 -19.57 -19.08 -13.37
C ARG A 107 -18.92 -17.68 -13.44
N LEU A 108 -18.72 -17.02 -12.31
CA LEU A 108 -18.10 -15.70 -12.19
C LEU A 108 -16.58 -15.74 -12.04
N ALA A 109 -15.98 -16.93 -11.82
CA ALA A 109 -14.53 -17.09 -11.63
C ALA A 109 -13.71 -16.59 -12.84
N ARG A 110 -14.21 -16.81 -14.05
CA ARG A 110 -13.56 -16.35 -15.30
C ARG A 110 -13.61 -14.84 -15.48
N GLN A 111 -14.52 -14.16 -14.78
CA GLN A 111 -14.75 -12.73 -14.92
C GLN A 111 -13.99 -11.91 -13.87
N GLN A 112 -13.49 -12.56 -12.80
CA GLN A 112 -12.75 -11.93 -11.71
C GLN A 112 -11.42 -12.62 -11.44
N ASN A 113 -10.51 -12.62 -12.42
CA ASN A 113 -9.12 -12.94 -12.15
C ASN A 113 -8.42 -11.67 -11.62
N LYS A 114 -8.36 -11.53 -10.30
CA LYS A 114 -7.71 -10.41 -9.63
C LYS A 114 -6.19 -10.60 -9.70
N LYS A 115 -5.60 -10.02 -10.74
CA LYS A 115 -4.18 -10.18 -11.08
C LYS A 115 -3.27 -9.24 -10.28
N TYR A 116 -3.72 -8.01 -10.06
CA TYR A 116 -2.96 -6.96 -9.39
C TYR A 116 -3.50 -6.72 -7.97
N LEU A 117 -2.64 -6.16 -7.12
CA LEU A 117 -3.04 -5.61 -5.83
C LEU A 117 -3.94 -4.39 -6.00
N GLU A 118 -4.77 -4.15 -4.97
CA GLU A 118 -5.64 -2.99 -4.89
C GLU A 118 -5.36 -2.26 -3.59
N ALA A 119 -5.22 -0.93 -3.63
CA ALA A 119 -5.14 -0.11 -2.43
C ALA A 119 -6.42 0.70 -2.25
N ASN A 120 -6.86 0.81 -1.01
CA ASN A 120 -7.83 1.80 -0.56
C ASN A 120 -7.12 2.70 0.45
N THR A 121 -6.57 3.81 -0.01
CA THR A 121 -5.80 4.75 0.81
C THR A 121 -6.65 5.41 1.89
N CYS A 122 -7.95 5.62 1.64
CA CYS A 122 -8.87 6.19 2.64
C CYS A 122 -9.03 5.27 3.86
N ALA A 123 -9.17 3.97 3.63
CA ALA A 123 -9.26 2.95 4.70
C ALA A 123 -7.90 2.32 5.04
N VAL A 124 -6.81 2.84 4.46
CA VAL A 124 -5.44 2.33 4.56
C VAL A 124 -5.37 0.80 4.41
N THR A 125 -6.09 0.28 3.42
CA THR A 125 -6.26 -1.17 3.19
C THR A 125 -5.56 -1.60 1.90
N LEU A 126 -4.63 -2.55 2.02
CA LEU A 126 -3.94 -3.16 0.89
C LEU A 126 -4.48 -4.57 0.63
N ARG A 127 -5.05 -4.79 -0.56
CA ARG A 127 -5.61 -6.10 -0.95
C ARG A 127 -4.63 -6.86 -1.84
N LEU A 128 -4.24 -8.06 -1.41
CA LEU A 128 -3.26 -8.89 -2.10
C LEU A 128 -3.91 -9.94 -3.00
N PRO A 129 -3.48 -10.09 -4.26
CA PRO A 129 -3.86 -11.21 -5.10
C PRO A 129 -3.19 -12.50 -4.62
N LEU A 130 -3.91 -13.62 -4.73
CA LEU A 130 -3.40 -14.94 -4.36
C LEU A 130 -2.69 -15.56 -5.57
N HIS A 131 -1.36 -15.44 -5.61
CA HIS A 131 -0.53 -15.98 -6.69
C HIS A 131 0.34 -17.16 -6.27
N SER A 132 0.44 -18.13 -7.17
CA SER A 132 1.44 -19.21 -7.13
C SER A 132 1.95 -19.42 -8.55
N PRO A 133 3.27 -19.49 -8.80
CA PRO A 133 4.38 -19.47 -7.83
C PRO A 133 4.80 -18.05 -7.39
N TYR A 134 5.77 -17.96 -6.48
CA TYR A 134 6.35 -16.69 -6.00
C TYR A 134 6.72 -15.71 -7.11
N ASN A 135 7.31 -16.18 -8.21
CA ASN A 135 7.71 -15.31 -9.32
C ASN A 135 6.53 -14.54 -9.92
N ALA A 136 5.36 -15.16 -10.04
CA ALA A 136 4.15 -14.50 -10.51
C ALA A 136 3.65 -13.46 -9.49
N PHE A 137 3.72 -13.78 -8.19
CA PHE A 137 3.43 -12.83 -7.12
C PHE A 137 4.32 -11.59 -7.23
N ARG A 138 5.64 -11.80 -7.28
CA ARG A 138 6.65 -10.74 -7.40
C ARG A 138 6.42 -9.85 -8.63
N GLU A 139 6.18 -10.46 -9.79
CA GLU A 139 5.95 -9.74 -11.05
C GLU A 139 4.71 -8.83 -10.96
N PHE A 140 3.57 -9.36 -10.52
CA PHE A 140 2.33 -8.58 -10.48
C PHE A 140 2.26 -7.59 -9.34
N MET A 141 2.91 -7.87 -8.21
CA MET A 141 3.08 -6.89 -7.14
C MET A 141 3.92 -5.71 -7.60
N THR A 142 5.07 -5.98 -8.21
CA THR A 142 6.00 -4.94 -8.66
C THR A 142 5.40 -4.12 -9.79
N SER A 143 4.92 -4.78 -10.85
CA SER A 143 4.33 -4.09 -11.99
C SER A 143 3.02 -3.38 -11.63
N GLY A 144 2.23 -3.90 -10.70
CA GLY A 144 1.00 -3.25 -10.25
C GLY A 144 1.27 -1.87 -9.63
N ILE A 145 2.28 -1.77 -8.77
CA ILE A 145 2.64 -0.49 -8.13
C ILE A 145 3.31 0.45 -9.14
N VAL A 146 4.29 -0.03 -9.90
CA VAL A 146 5.05 0.80 -10.86
C VAL A 146 4.13 1.39 -11.94
N ASN A 147 3.09 0.66 -12.37
CA ASN A 147 2.15 1.12 -13.39
C ASN A 147 0.91 1.83 -12.81
N SER A 148 0.87 2.05 -11.49
CA SER A 148 -0.17 2.86 -10.84
C SER A 148 0.45 4.20 -10.44
N PRO A 149 0.73 5.12 -11.40
CA PRO A 149 1.27 6.42 -11.07
C PRO A 149 0.31 7.12 -10.10
N ASP A 150 0.88 7.74 -9.07
CA ASP A 150 0.13 8.39 -7.99
C ASP A 150 -0.95 9.33 -8.50
N PHE A 151 -1.96 9.55 -7.64
CA PHE A 151 -2.93 10.62 -7.84
C PHE A 151 -2.21 11.97 -8.00
N GLY A 152 -2.12 12.44 -9.25
CA GLY A 152 -1.88 13.85 -9.57
C GLY A 152 -0.42 14.23 -9.84
N VAL A 153 0.03 13.99 -11.08
CA VAL A 153 0.84 14.99 -11.79
C VAL A 153 -0.01 15.46 -12.97
N ALA A 154 -0.69 16.58 -12.77
CA ALA A 154 -1.31 17.37 -13.83
C ALA A 154 -0.38 18.54 -14.17
#